data_AF-A0AAU1TRY6-F1
#
_entry.id   AF-A0AAU1TRY6-F1
#
_cell.length_a   1.000
_cell.length_b   1.000
_cell.length_c   1.000
_cell.angle_alpha   90.00
_cell.angle_beta   90.00
_cell.angle_gamma   90.00
#
_symmetry.space_group_name_H-M   'P 1'
#
loop_
_entity.id
_entity.type
_entity.pdbx_description
1 polymer ?
#
loop_
_entity_poly.entity_id
_entity_poly.type
_entity_poly.pdbx_seq_one_letter_code
_entity_poly.pdbx_strand_id
1 'polypeptide(L)'
;MRGTSTPSSKRSTDRIHTSSRRLRCSAVSPPPSGYRIPPAYQPGRRRHRSRHRSRPRNAEVSNYLERALAMVDGVPLGEHAASWMSGLRTAMQARIVDTAHSVASYRTQDGRHQDFPSARQACTAGLNADGHSETLYRALMRAEAAAGNRTGLRSAIARWQDANRHLTRDQIDKKTQTLVDELLAAS
;
A
#
# COMPACT_ATOMS: atom_id res chain seq x y z
N MET A 1 -37.56 -73.11 -18.42
CA MET A 1 -37.08 -73.05 -19.83
C MET A 1 -38.28 -72.59 -20.66
N ARG A 2 -38.37 -71.30 -21.01
CA ARG A 2 -37.93 -70.74 -22.30
C ARG A 2 -38.48 -71.52 -23.49
N GLY A 3 -39.49 -70.95 -24.15
CA GLY A 3 -40.01 -71.35 -25.45
C GLY A 3 -40.65 -70.14 -26.12
N THR A 4 -39.94 -69.59 -27.09
CA THR A 4 -40.26 -68.44 -27.94
C THR A 4 -41.22 -68.82 -29.07
N SER A 5 -42.10 -67.90 -29.50
CA SER A 5 -42.22 -67.41 -30.90
C SER A 5 -43.57 -66.70 -31.17
N THR A 6 -43.43 -65.40 -31.43
CA THR A 6 -44.12 -64.47 -32.34
C THR A 6 -45.38 -64.92 -33.12
N PRO A 7 -46.33 -63.99 -33.35
CA PRO A 7 -46.47 -63.54 -34.74
C PRO A 7 -46.56 -62.02 -34.94
N SER A 8 -46.15 -61.68 -36.15
CA SER A 8 -46.04 -60.39 -36.82
C SER A 8 -47.35 -59.59 -36.84
N SER A 9 -47.27 -58.29 -36.58
CA SER A 9 -48.29 -57.34 -37.02
C SER A 9 -47.67 -56.02 -37.46
N LYS A 10 -47.94 -55.70 -38.71
CA LYS A 10 -47.54 -54.51 -39.45
C LYS A 10 -48.30 -53.29 -38.91
N ARG A 11 -47.61 -52.19 -38.64
CA ARG A 11 -48.21 -50.84 -38.52
C ARG A 11 -47.12 -49.84 -38.88
N SER A 12 -46.93 -49.56 -40.16
CA SER A 12 -47.62 -48.51 -40.92
C SER A 12 -47.56 -47.16 -40.20
N THR A 13 -46.73 -46.33 -40.80
CA THR A 13 -46.34 -44.97 -40.51
C THR A 13 -47.55 -44.03 -40.51
N ASP A 14 -47.78 -43.36 -39.39
CA ASP A 14 -48.19 -41.96 -39.43
C ASP A 14 -47.95 -41.32 -38.06
N ARG A 15 -46.93 -40.47 -37.98
CA ARG A 15 -46.68 -39.63 -36.81
C ARG A 15 -46.45 -38.19 -37.26
N ILE A 16 -47.57 -37.49 -37.27
CA ILE A 16 -47.77 -36.04 -37.09
C ILE A 16 -46.48 -35.30 -36.70
N HIS A 17 -46.05 -34.41 -37.60
CA HIS A 17 -45.08 -33.37 -37.31
C HIS A 17 -45.64 -32.39 -36.27
N THR A 18 -45.26 -32.56 -35.00
CA THR A 18 -45.28 -31.48 -34.02
C THR A 18 -43.89 -30.87 -33.91
N SER A 19 -43.74 -29.66 -34.44
CA SER A 19 -42.56 -28.80 -34.31
C SER A 19 -42.32 -28.41 -32.86
N SER A 20 -41.58 -29.24 -32.12
CA SER A 20 -41.00 -28.85 -30.83
C SER A 20 -39.76 -27.99 -31.09
N ARG A 21 -39.95 -26.67 -31.09
CA ARG A 21 -38.88 -25.68 -31.04
C ARG A 21 -38.14 -25.84 -29.70
N ARG A 22 -37.16 -26.76 -29.64
CA ARG A 22 -36.26 -26.87 -28.50
C ARG A 22 -35.46 -25.57 -28.43
N LEU A 23 -35.79 -24.74 -27.45
CA LEU A 23 -34.88 -23.72 -26.96
C LEU A 23 -33.58 -24.45 -26.60
N ARG A 24 -32.52 -24.23 -27.39
CA ARG A 24 -31.18 -24.64 -27.01
C ARG A 24 -30.83 -23.82 -25.77
N CYS A 25 -30.97 -24.42 -24.60
CA CYS A 25 -30.18 -23.99 -23.46
C CYS A 25 -28.73 -24.23 -23.87
N SER A 26 -28.04 -23.17 -24.27
CA SER A 26 -26.58 -23.19 -24.34
C SER A 26 -26.09 -23.63 -22.96
N ALA A 27 -25.47 -24.80 -22.89
CA ALA A 27 -24.80 -25.26 -21.69
C ALA A 27 -23.76 -24.19 -21.34
N VAL A 28 -24.03 -23.44 -20.27
CA VAL A 28 -23.05 -22.56 -19.64
C VAL A 28 -21.98 -23.50 -19.10
N SER A 29 -20.79 -23.48 -19.72
CA SER A 29 -19.63 -24.20 -19.20
C SER A 29 -19.45 -23.85 -17.72
N PRO A 30 -19.15 -24.82 -16.84
CA PRO A 30 -18.87 -24.54 -15.44
C PRO A 30 -17.75 -23.50 -15.36
N PRO A 31 -17.86 -22.48 -14.50
CA PRO A 31 -16.81 -21.47 -14.37
C PRO A 31 -15.50 -22.19 -14.00
N PRO A 32 -14.35 -21.84 -14.62
CA PRO A 32 -13.07 -22.30 -14.12
C PRO A 32 -12.94 -21.84 -12.66
N SER A 33 -12.53 -22.75 -11.78
CA SER A 33 -12.39 -22.51 -10.35
C SER A 33 -11.75 -21.15 -10.05
N GLY A 34 -12.54 -20.22 -9.47
CA GLY A 34 -12.09 -18.92 -9.00
C GLY A 34 -13.05 -17.76 -9.28
N TYR A 35 -13.14 -16.82 -8.34
CA TYR A 35 -13.80 -15.53 -8.56
C TYR A 35 -12.86 -14.59 -9.32
N ARG A 36 -13.26 -14.16 -10.52
CA ARG A 36 -12.54 -13.15 -11.33
C ARG A 36 -13.20 -11.79 -11.15
N ILE A 37 -12.44 -10.80 -10.68
CA ILE A 37 -12.92 -9.41 -10.59
C ILE A 37 -13.13 -8.87 -12.03
N PRO A 38 -14.34 -8.37 -12.36
CA PRO A 38 -14.66 -7.83 -13.68
C PRO A 38 -13.70 -6.71 -14.09
N PRO A 39 -13.35 -6.58 -15.38
CA PRO A 39 -12.40 -5.58 -15.86
C PRO A 39 -12.83 -4.13 -15.58
N ALA A 40 -14.14 -3.87 -15.40
CA ALA A 40 -14.65 -2.57 -14.97
C ALA A 40 -14.24 -2.18 -13.53
N TYR A 41 -13.77 -3.15 -12.75
CA TYR A 41 -13.32 -3.01 -11.36
C TYR A 41 -11.86 -3.46 -11.17
N GLN A 42 -11.05 -3.39 -12.23
CA GLN A 42 -9.60 -3.58 -12.11
C GLN A 42 -8.93 -2.21 -12.00
N PRO A 43 -8.44 -1.81 -10.82
CA PRO A 43 -7.56 -0.64 -10.74
C PRO A 43 -6.32 -0.94 -11.59
N GLY A 44 -6.10 -0.12 -12.63
CA GLY A 44 -5.12 -0.37 -13.68
C GLY A 44 -3.73 -0.68 -13.12
N ARG A 45 -3.20 -1.86 -13.46
CA ARG A 45 -1.83 -2.27 -13.12
C ARG A 45 -0.81 -1.44 -13.88
N ARG A 46 -0.61 -0.18 -13.49
CA ARG A 46 0.58 0.58 -13.88
C ARG A 46 1.76 -0.05 -13.16
N ARG A 47 2.72 -0.59 -13.91
CA ARG A 47 4.05 -0.94 -13.38
C ARG A 47 4.64 0.32 -12.75
N HIS A 48 4.60 0.40 -11.42
CA HIS A 48 5.19 1.51 -10.69
C HIS A 48 6.71 1.34 -10.76
N ARG A 49 7.37 2.02 -11.71
CA ARG A 49 8.79 2.30 -11.55
C ARG A 49 8.90 3.29 -10.40
N SER A 50 9.53 2.87 -9.30
CA SER A 50 10.00 3.76 -8.23
C SER A 50 11.03 4.72 -8.83
N ARG A 51 10.55 5.76 -9.51
CA ARG A 51 11.39 6.90 -9.88
C ARG A 51 11.31 7.84 -8.69
N HIS A 52 12.43 8.02 -7.99
CA HIS A 52 12.66 9.11 -7.05
C HIS A 52 12.65 10.46 -7.79
N ARG A 53 11.57 10.78 -8.50
CA ARG A 53 11.36 12.15 -8.97
C ARG A 53 10.95 12.96 -7.77
N SER A 54 11.64 14.07 -7.55
CA SER A 54 11.18 15.14 -6.69
C SER A 54 9.73 15.45 -7.08
N ARG A 55 8.79 15.17 -6.17
CA ARG A 55 7.38 15.51 -6.40
C ARG A 55 7.27 17.02 -6.56
N PRO A 56 6.32 17.50 -7.40
CA PRO A 56 6.08 18.93 -7.52
C PRO A 56 5.77 19.51 -6.13
N ARG A 57 6.57 20.49 -5.71
CA ARG A 57 6.48 21.19 -4.41
C ARG A 57 5.58 22.41 -4.54
N ASN A 58 4.32 22.21 -4.90
CA ASN A 58 3.33 23.29 -4.86
C ASN A 58 2.38 23.08 -3.67
N ALA A 59 1.78 24.16 -3.19
CA ALA A 59 0.98 24.15 -1.96
C ALA A 59 -0.26 23.24 -2.08
N GLU A 60 -0.91 23.24 -3.25
CA GLU A 60 -2.10 22.40 -3.49
C GLU A 60 -1.76 20.90 -3.39
N VAL A 61 -0.68 20.47 -4.05
CA VAL A 61 -0.21 19.09 -3.97
C VAL A 61 0.15 18.73 -2.54
N SER A 62 0.82 19.61 -1.77
CA SER A 62 1.10 19.34 -0.36
C SER A 62 -0.18 19.10 0.45
N ASN A 63 -1.20 19.94 0.27
CA ASN A 63 -2.48 19.78 0.97
C ASN A 63 -3.17 18.45 0.62
N TYR A 64 -3.15 18.03 -0.65
CA TYR A 64 -3.68 16.72 -1.04
C TYR A 64 -2.88 15.56 -0.44
N LEU A 65 -1.55 15.68 -0.36
CA LEU A 65 -0.70 14.66 0.24
C LEU A 65 -0.89 14.58 1.76
N GLU A 66 -1.08 15.70 2.44
CA GLU A 66 -1.40 15.74 3.88
C GLU A 66 -2.75 15.06 4.16
N ARG A 67 -3.78 15.35 3.36
CA ARG A 67 -5.07 14.66 3.44
C ARG A 67 -4.93 13.17 3.16
N ALA A 68 -4.07 12.78 2.21
CA ALA A 68 -3.79 11.38 1.93
C ALA A 68 -3.09 10.68 3.10
N LEU A 69 -2.14 11.35 3.76
CA LEU A 69 -1.45 10.84 4.95
C LEU A 69 -2.41 10.71 6.14
N ALA A 70 -3.39 11.61 6.28
CA ALA A 70 -4.40 11.51 7.32
C ALA A 70 -5.30 10.27 7.19
N MET A 71 -5.36 9.63 6.03
CA MET A 71 -6.06 8.36 5.82
C MET A 71 -5.22 7.13 6.17
N VAL A 72 -3.92 7.29 6.41
CA VAL A 72 -3.03 6.19 6.77
C VAL A 72 -3.21 5.89 8.25
N ASP A 73 -3.78 4.73 8.55
CA ASP A 73 -3.93 4.23 9.91
C ASP A 73 -3.03 3.00 10.11
N GLY A 74 -1.99 3.16 10.92
CA GLY A 74 -1.04 2.09 11.29
C GLY A 74 -0.28 1.44 10.13
N VAL A 75 0.04 0.15 10.33
CA VAL A 75 0.82 -0.66 9.38
C VAL A 75 -0.08 -1.10 8.22
N PRO A 76 0.28 -0.81 6.95
CA PRO A 76 -0.57 -1.13 5.80
C PRO A 76 -0.76 -2.64 5.68
N LEU A 77 -2.01 -3.10 5.49
CA LEU A 77 -2.42 -4.52 5.47
C LEU A 77 -2.34 -5.24 6.84
N GLY A 78 -2.21 -4.49 7.94
CA GLY A 78 -2.20 -5.01 9.32
C GLY A 78 -0.94 -5.82 9.67
N GLU A 79 -0.70 -6.14 10.94
CA GLU A 79 0.57 -6.78 11.35
C GLU A 79 0.78 -8.17 10.72
N HIS A 80 -0.30 -8.90 10.43
CA HIS A 80 -0.28 -10.31 10.00
C HIS A 80 -0.69 -10.51 8.53
N ALA A 81 -0.10 -9.74 7.60
CA ALA A 81 -0.35 -9.99 6.18
C ALA A 81 0.28 -11.33 5.77
N ALA A 82 -0.49 -12.11 5.01
CA ALA A 82 -0.02 -13.34 4.38
C ALA A 82 1.27 -13.12 3.60
N SER A 83 2.13 -14.15 3.56
CA SER A 83 3.47 -14.09 2.95
C SER A 83 3.46 -13.62 1.48
N TRP A 84 2.41 -13.95 0.72
CA TRP A 84 2.23 -13.50 -0.67
C TRP A 84 1.95 -11.99 -0.81
N MET A 85 1.53 -11.31 0.25
CA MET A 85 1.30 -9.86 0.29
C MET A 85 2.52 -9.05 0.72
N SER A 86 3.62 -9.70 1.12
CA SER A 86 4.84 -9.04 1.62
C SER A 86 5.36 -7.96 0.67
N GLY A 87 5.50 -8.26 -0.62
CA GLY A 87 5.94 -7.29 -1.62
C GLY A 87 4.96 -6.13 -1.80
N LEU A 88 3.64 -6.38 -1.69
CA LEU A 88 2.62 -5.33 -1.75
C LEU A 88 2.73 -4.40 -0.54
N ARG A 89 2.91 -4.96 0.65
CA ARG A 89 3.12 -4.22 1.89
C ARG A 89 4.35 -3.31 1.78
N THR A 90 5.50 -3.86 1.39
CA THR A 90 6.74 -3.08 1.22
C THR A 90 6.55 -1.95 0.22
N ALA A 91 5.85 -2.19 -0.89
CA ALA A 91 5.55 -1.16 -1.88
C ALA A 91 4.63 -0.06 -1.32
N MET A 92 3.64 -0.41 -0.49
CA MET A 92 2.77 0.57 0.19
C MET A 92 3.55 1.40 1.21
N GLN A 93 4.35 0.75 2.07
CA GLN A 93 5.20 1.42 3.05
C GLN A 93 6.14 2.43 2.38
N ALA A 94 6.86 2.00 1.34
CA ALA A 94 7.75 2.88 0.58
C ALA A 94 7.03 4.12 0.03
N ARG A 95 5.81 3.94 -0.54
CA ARG A 95 5.02 5.07 -1.07
C ARG A 95 4.53 6.03 0.01
N ILE A 96 4.17 5.51 1.18
CA ILE A 96 3.75 6.32 2.33
C ILE A 96 4.95 7.11 2.85
N VAL A 97 6.10 6.44 3.07
CA VAL A 97 7.36 7.06 3.50
C VAL A 97 7.79 8.16 2.55
N ASP A 98 7.80 7.91 1.24
CA ASP A 98 8.16 8.91 0.22
C ASP A 98 7.23 10.13 0.27
N THR A 99 5.94 9.89 0.52
CA THR A 99 4.92 10.95 0.59
C THR A 99 5.09 11.79 1.85
N ALA A 100 5.23 11.14 3.02
CA ALA A 100 5.51 11.78 4.29
C ALA A 100 6.80 12.62 4.24
N HIS A 101 7.87 12.05 3.68
CA HIS A 101 9.14 12.77 3.53
C HIS A 101 9.01 13.98 2.59
N SER A 102 8.22 13.86 1.51
CA SER A 102 7.97 14.98 0.59
C SER A 102 7.23 16.13 1.29
N VAL A 103 6.19 15.82 2.07
CA VAL A 103 5.42 16.82 2.84
C VAL A 103 6.30 17.45 3.91
N ALA A 104 7.01 16.64 4.71
CA ALA A 104 7.89 17.15 5.75
C ALA A 104 8.99 18.05 5.16
N SER A 105 9.59 17.66 4.03
CA SER A 105 10.59 18.48 3.34
C SER A 105 10.00 19.79 2.84
N TYR A 106 8.78 19.80 2.31
CA TYR A 106 8.12 21.02 1.85
C TYR A 106 7.78 21.97 3.00
N ARG A 107 7.25 21.44 4.11
CA ARG A 107 6.86 22.23 5.28
C ARG A 107 8.02 22.69 6.16
N THR A 108 9.21 22.11 5.99
CA THR A 108 10.43 22.55 6.70
C THR A 108 11.19 23.63 5.92
N GLN A 109 10.97 23.75 4.60
CA GLN A 109 11.61 24.77 3.79
C GLN A 109 11.21 26.18 4.24
N ASP A 110 12.20 27.06 4.38
CA ASP A 110 11.98 28.46 4.74
C ASP A 110 11.06 29.16 3.74
N GLY A 111 10.14 29.96 4.27
CA GLY A 111 9.22 30.76 3.48
C GLY A 111 7.78 30.64 3.93
N ARG A 112 6.85 31.09 3.08
CA ARG A 112 5.42 31.24 3.40
C ARG A 112 4.70 29.94 3.78
N HIS A 113 5.23 28.80 3.38
CA HIS A 113 4.61 27.49 3.60
C HIS A 113 5.25 26.69 4.74
N GLN A 114 6.20 27.30 5.47
CA GLN A 114 6.86 26.69 6.60
C GLN A 114 5.86 26.41 7.73
N ASP A 115 5.81 25.16 8.17
CA ASP A 115 4.91 24.68 9.23
C ASP A 115 5.50 23.41 9.87
N PHE A 116 6.23 23.60 10.97
CA PHE A 116 6.88 22.50 11.68
C PHE A 116 5.88 21.51 12.32
N PRO A 117 4.75 21.94 12.94
CA PRO A 117 3.70 21.01 13.36
C PRO A 117 3.20 20.08 12.26
N SER A 118 2.91 20.62 11.06
CA SER A 118 2.48 19.79 9.93
C SER A 118 3.59 18.85 9.43
N ALA A 119 4.85 19.30 9.42
CA ALA A 119 5.99 18.44 9.10
C ALA A 119 6.12 17.27 10.09
N ARG A 120 5.97 17.54 11.39
CA ARG A 120 5.99 16.53 12.45
C ARG A 120 4.87 15.51 12.25
N GLN A 121 3.64 15.97 12.03
CA GLN A 121 2.49 15.09 11.82
C GLN A 121 2.69 14.18 10.61
N ALA A 122 3.22 14.70 9.51
CA ALA A 122 3.54 13.92 8.32
C ALA A 122 4.59 12.83 8.62
N CYS A 123 5.67 13.18 9.33
CA CYS A 123 6.68 12.22 9.77
C CYS A 123 6.10 11.14 10.69
N THR A 124 5.28 11.52 11.68
CA THR A 124 4.62 10.56 12.59
C THR A 124 3.70 9.60 11.83
N ALA A 125 2.90 10.10 10.88
CA ALA A 125 2.04 9.25 10.05
C ALA A 125 2.87 8.25 9.22
N GLY A 126 3.98 8.69 8.63
CA GLY A 126 4.88 7.80 7.90
C GLY A 126 5.56 6.76 8.81
N LEU A 127 5.97 7.16 10.02
CA LEU A 127 6.58 6.26 11.01
C LEU A 127 5.58 5.24 11.59
N ASN A 128 4.28 5.51 11.53
CA ASN A 128 3.26 4.52 11.88
C ASN A 128 3.13 3.43 10.81
N ALA A 129 3.42 3.75 9.54
CA ALA A 129 3.45 2.77 8.45
C ALA A 129 4.76 1.98 8.38
N ASP A 130 5.89 2.64 8.66
CA ASP A 130 7.24 2.06 8.74
C ASP A 130 8.04 2.68 9.89
N GLY A 131 8.05 1.98 11.03
CA GLY A 131 8.69 2.42 12.27
C GLY A 131 10.21 2.44 12.25
N HIS A 132 10.85 1.89 11.21
CA HIS A 132 12.31 1.82 11.07
C HIS A 132 12.85 2.79 10.00
N SER A 133 12.00 3.66 9.44
CA SER A 133 12.41 4.59 8.39
C SER A 133 13.39 5.67 8.87
N GLU A 134 14.69 5.43 8.65
CA GLU A 134 15.75 6.40 8.98
C GLU A 134 15.57 7.75 8.27
N THR A 135 15.01 7.75 7.06
CA THR A 135 14.72 8.98 6.31
C THR A 135 13.69 9.84 7.02
N LEU A 136 12.64 9.26 7.62
CA LEU A 136 11.64 10.01 8.36
C LEU A 136 12.16 10.47 9.73
N TYR A 137 12.95 9.65 10.42
CA TYR A 137 13.60 10.07 11.66
C TYR A 137 14.51 11.28 11.44
N ARG A 138 15.35 11.27 10.39
CA ARG A 138 16.18 12.44 10.05
C ARG A 138 15.36 13.68 9.72
N ALA A 139 14.25 13.53 8.98
CA ALA A 139 13.37 14.64 8.64
C ALA A 139 12.69 15.22 9.90
N LEU A 140 12.24 14.36 10.81
CA LEU A 140 11.66 14.74 12.09
C LEU A 140 12.68 15.48 12.96
N MET A 141 13.88 14.92 13.15
CA MET A 141 14.95 15.56 13.95
C MET A 141 15.29 16.96 13.44
N ARG A 142 15.43 17.12 12.11
CA ARG A 142 15.68 18.44 11.49
C ARG A 142 14.52 19.41 11.70
N ALA A 143 13.27 18.94 11.56
CA ALA A 143 12.10 19.78 11.79
C ALA A 143 12.00 20.24 13.26
N GLU A 144 12.28 19.35 14.23
CA GLU A 144 12.31 19.72 15.65
C GLU A 144 13.44 20.70 15.99
N ALA A 145 14.63 20.47 15.44
CA ALA A 145 15.78 21.35 15.63
C ALA A 145 15.50 22.75 15.04
N ALA A 146 14.95 22.82 13.82
CA ALA A 146 14.57 24.07 13.18
C ALA A 146 13.45 24.81 13.94
N ALA A 147 12.52 24.06 14.56
CA ALA A 147 11.48 24.63 15.42
C ALA A 147 11.97 25.04 16.82
N GLY A 148 13.24 24.78 17.17
CA GLY A 148 13.79 25.01 18.51
C GLY A 148 13.21 24.08 19.60
N ASN A 149 12.52 23.01 19.22
CA ASN A 149 11.86 22.10 20.16
C ASN A 149 12.83 21.01 20.65
N ARG A 150 13.64 21.36 21.66
CA ARG A 150 14.63 20.44 22.26
C ARG A 150 13.99 19.16 22.83
N THR A 151 12.82 19.26 23.46
CA THR A 151 12.13 18.10 24.04
C THR A 151 11.69 17.14 22.93
N GLY A 152 11.05 17.66 21.88
CA GLY A 152 10.66 16.87 20.71
C GLY A 152 11.85 16.22 20.02
N LEU A 153 12.96 16.94 19.87
CA LEU A 153 14.20 16.41 19.32
C LEU A 153 14.75 15.24 20.13
N ARG A 154 14.86 15.39 21.46
CA ARG A 154 15.33 14.30 22.34
C ARG A 154 14.42 13.09 22.30
N SER A 155 13.10 13.30 22.30
CA SER A 155 12.13 12.20 22.14
C SER A 155 12.26 11.50 20.79
N ALA A 156 12.51 12.24 19.70
CA ALA A 156 12.73 11.65 18.38
C ALA A 156 14.02 10.81 18.32
N ILE A 157 15.12 11.28 18.93
CA ILE A 157 16.38 10.53 19.05
C ILE A 157 16.17 9.27 19.87
N ALA A 158 15.55 9.36 21.05
CA ALA A 158 15.29 8.20 21.90
C ALA A 158 14.43 7.15 21.20
N ARG A 159 13.36 7.57 20.51
CA ARG A 159 12.49 6.66 19.75
C ARG A 159 13.24 5.99 18.59
N TRP A 160 14.10 6.73 17.88
CA TRP A 160 14.94 6.17 16.83
C TRP A 160 15.95 5.15 17.36
N GLN A 161 16.60 5.44 18.50
CA GLN A 161 17.51 4.51 19.18
C GLN A 161 16.79 3.23 19.60
N ASP A 162 15.60 3.35 20.21
CA ASP A 162 14.82 2.18 20.61
C ASP A 162 14.40 1.33 19.39
N ALA A 163 13.92 1.97 18.32
CA ALA A 163 13.53 1.27 17.10
C ALA A 163 14.71 0.51 16.44
N ASN A 164 15.94 0.99 16.61
CA ASN A 164 17.14 0.42 16.01
C ASN A 164 18.05 -0.28 17.02
N ARG A 165 17.58 -0.54 18.26
CA ARG A 165 18.40 -1.15 19.33
C ARG A 165 18.96 -2.53 18.98
N HIS A 166 18.35 -3.21 18.02
CA HIS A 166 18.74 -4.55 17.56
C HIS A 166 19.77 -4.51 16.43
N LEU A 167 20.02 -3.34 15.85
CA LEU A 167 21.00 -3.13 14.80
C LEU A 167 22.35 -2.75 15.41
N THR A 168 23.42 -3.26 14.82
CA THR A 168 24.77 -2.80 15.15
C THR A 168 25.04 -1.44 14.51
N ARG A 169 26.07 -0.74 15.00
CA ARG A 169 26.46 0.57 14.48
C ARG A 169 26.76 0.56 12.98
N ASP A 170 27.27 -0.54 12.44
CA ASP A 170 27.60 -0.67 11.02
C ASP A 170 26.36 -0.89 10.13
N GLN A 171 25.24 -1.29 10.72
CA GLN A 171 23.97 -1.52 10.01
C GLN A 171 23.12 -0.25 9.89
N ILE A 172 23.40 0.77 10.69
CA ILE A 172 22.69 2.06 10.70
C ILE A 172 23.31 3.01 9.64
N ASP A 173 22.49 3.81 8.96
CA ASP A 173 23.00 4.81 7.99
C ASP A 173 23.92 5.82 8.69
N LYS A 174 25.16 5.94 8.19
CA LYS A 174 26.16 6.92 8.67
C LYS A 174 25.61 8.33 8.69
N LYS A 175 24.76 8.71 7.71
CA LYS A 175 24.15 10.04 7.66
C LYS A 175 23.24 10.32 8.86
N THR A 176 22.59 9.29 9.39
CA THR A 176 21.73 9.42 10.57
C THR A 176 22.57 9.56 11.83
N GLN A 177 23.65 8.79 11.94
CA GLN A 177 24.61 8.90 13.07
C GLN A 177 25.22 10.30 13.13
N THR A 178 25.78 10.78 12.02
CA THR A 178 26.37 12.12 11.96
C THR A 178 25.36 13.21 12.35
N LEU A 179 24.11 13.11 11.88
CA LEU A 179 23.07 14.06 12.26
C LEU A 179 22.78 14.03 13.76
N VAL A 180 22.70 12.84 14.36
CA VAL A 180 22.43 12.71 15.80
C VAL A 180 23.59 13.29 16.61
N ASP A 181 24.83 12.99 16.23
CA ASP A 181 26.03 13.52 16.89
C ASP A 181 26.07 15.07 16.81
N GLU A 182 25.81 15.64 15.62
CA GLU A 182 25.72 17.09 15.40
C GLU A 182 24.64 17.74 16.27
N LEU A 183 23.44 17.16 16.29
CA LEU A 183 22.30 17.72 17.02
C LEU A 183 22.46 17.61 18.54
N LEU A 184 23.11 16.56 19.04
CA LEU A 184 23.42 16.42 20.46
C LEU A 184 24.54 17.36 20.90
N ALA A 185 25.54 17.61 20.05
CA ALA A 185 26.59 18.59 20.33
C ALA A 185 26.05 20.03 20.36
N ALA A 186 25.00 20.33 19.59
CA ALA A 186 24.38 21.65 19.51
C ALA A 186 23.28 21.91 20.56
N SER A 187 22.82 20.89 21.30
CA SER A 187 21.64 20.97 22.18
C SER A 187 21.94 21.45 23.59
#